data_AF-A0A2G4F9E9-F1
#
_entry.id   AF-A0A2G4F9E9-F1
#
_cell.length_a   1.000
_cell.length_b   1.000
_cell.length_c   1.000
_cell.angle_alpha   90.00
_cell.angle_beta   90.00
_cell.angle_gamma   90.00
#
_symmetry.space_group_name_H-M   'P 1'
#
loop_
_entity.id
_entity.type
_entity.pdbx_description
1 polymer ?
#
loop_
_entity_poly.entity_id
_entity_poly.type
_entity_poly.pdbx_seq_one_letter_code
_entity_poly.pdbx_strand_id
1 'polypeptide(L)'
;MTPQPSPTSRVRLGLLLGLVFTLGVVLFGLRYLGRHAEIATPVAKPTQAPPARRQISVMPRSSASLKLDESKNVWPDAPEVTPTSLRRLDDQVFERVLAMATEMQLTDSARLLGFSARAEVVLDAMMKEPRFIEMRATMERQEERWPSADTAERAQVMVARRDGYDELLAEARVRLAAIR
;
A
#
# COMPACT_ATOMS: atom_id res chain seq x y z
N MET A 1 4.05 -51.46 -22.63
CA MET A 1 5.01 -50.38 -22.29
C MET A 1 4.22 -49.24 -21.67
N THR A 2 4.37 -49.03 -20.37
CA THR A 2 3.74 -47.94 -19.62
C THR A 2 4.52 -46.64 -19.84
N PRO A 3 3.88 -45.51 -20.18
CA PRO A 3 4.61 -44.26 -20.36
C PRO A 3 5.02 -43.68 -19.01
N GLN A 4 6.32 -43.35 -18.90
CA GLN A 4 6.93 -42.71 -17.73
C GLN A 4 6.63 -41.20 -17.77
N PRO A 5 6.14 -40.58 -16.69
CA PRO A 5 5.91 -39.14 -16.67
C PRO A 5 7.25 -38.37 -16.61
N SER A 6 7.49 -37.50 -17.58
CA SER A 6 8.68 -36.65 -17.66
C SER A 6 8.70 -35.59 -16.52
N PRO A 7 9.82 -35.39 -15.81
CA PRO A 7 9.88 -34.49 -14.65
C PRO A 7 10.12 -33.00 -15.01
N THR A 8 9.88 -32.60 -16.25
CA THR A 8 10.39 -31.32 -16.79
C THR A 8 9.46 -30.12 -16.61
N SER A 9 8.18 -30.32 -16.28
CA SER A 9 7.20 -29.21 -16.13
C SER A 9 7.26 -28.53 -14.75
N ARG A 10 7.40 -29.29 -13.65
CA ARG A 10 7.33 -28.73 -12.28
C ARG A 10 8.55 -27.85 -11.93
N VAL A 11 9.72 -28.18 -12.47
CA VAL A 11 10.97 -27.44 -12.17
C VAL A 11 10.95 -26.03 -12.78
N ARG A 12 10.36 -25.87 -13.97
CA ARG A 12 10.25 -24.57 -14.64
C ARG A 12 9.26 -23.63 -13.97
N LEU A 13 8.19 -24.17 -13.38
CA LEU A 13 7.19 -23.39 -12.64
C LEU A 13 7.74 -22.89 -11.30
N GLY A 14 8.49 -23.73 -10.58
CA GLY A 14 9.17 -23.33 -9.35
C GLY A 14 10.26 -22.26 -9.58
N LEU A 15 10.97 -22.34 -10.71
CA LEU A 15 11.96 -21.35 -11.09
C LEU A 15 11.33 -19.98 -11.42
N LEU A 16 10.19 -19.96 -12.10
CA LEU A 16 9.46 -18.73 -12.43
C LEU A 16 8.86 -18.07 -11.17
N LEU A 17 8.28 -18.84 -10.24
CA LEU A 17 7.80 -18.31 -8.97
C LEU A 17 8.94 -17.76 -8.10
N GLY A 18 10.08 -18.46 -8.06
CA GLY A 18 11.27 -17.99 -7.35
C GLY A 18 11.85 -16.71 -7.95
N LEU A 19 11.76 -16.53 -9.27
CA LEU A 19 12.23 -15.33 -9.96
C LEU A 19 11.34 -14.11 -9.66
N VAL A 20 10.01 -14.28 -9.66
CA VAL A 20 9.08 -13.19 -9.32
C VAL A 20 9.23 -12.77 -7.86
N PHE A 21 9.40 -13.73 -6.95
CA PHE A 21 9.61 -13.45 -5.53
C PHE A 21 10.95 -12.73 -5.25
N THR A 22 12.04 -13.19 -5.87
CA THR A 22 13.34 -12.52 -5.75
C THR A 22 13.34 -11.12 -6.37
N LEU A 23 12.66 -10.92 -7.50
CA LEU A 23 12.53 -9.59 -8.11
C LEU A 23 11.73 -8.62 -7.23
N GLY A 24 10.63 -9.08 -6.62
CA GLY A 24 9.84 -8.30 -5.67
C GLY A 24 10.63 -7.87 -4.43
N VAL A 25 11.38 -8.79 -3.83
CA VAL A 25 12.22 -8.51 -2.64
C VAL A 25 13.39 -7.58 -2.98
N VAL A 26 14.03 -7.75 -4.13
CA VAL A 26 15.14 -6.90 -4.58
C VAL A 26 14.67 -5.48 -4.88
N LEU A 27 13.54 -5.30 -5.56
CA LEU A 27 12.96 -3.98 -5.82
C LEU A 27 12.52 -3.27 -4.53
N PHE A 28 11.98 -4.01 -3.57
CA PHE A 28 11.60 -3.46 -2.27
C PHE A 28 12.83 -3.07 -1.43
N GLY A 29 13.88 -3.91 -1.43
CA GLY A 29 15.14 -3.65 -0.74
C GLY A 29 15.95 -2.49 -1.30
N LEU A 30 16.05 -2.36 -2.64
CA LEU A 30 16.71 -1.23 -3.31
C LEU A 30 16.01 0.10 -3.01
N ARG A 31 14.68 0.08 -2.88
CA ARG A 31 13.90 1.27 -2.52
C ARG A 31 14.08 1.68 -1.05
N TYR A 32 14.33 0.73 -0.16
CA TYR A 32 14.62 0.99 1.25
C TYR A 32 16.03 1.58 1.43
N LEU A 33 17.02 1.08 0.68
CA LEU A 33 18.39 1.61 0.70
C LEU A 33 18.50 3.01 0.07
N GLY A 34 17.75 3.29 -0.99
CA GLY A 34 17.70 4.62 -1.64
C GLY A 34 17.10 5.73 -0.76
N ARG A 35 16.43 5.39 0.35
CA ARG A 35 15.79 6.36 1.24
C ARG A 35 16.73 6.95 2.30
N HIS A 36 17.94 6.40 2.46
CA HIS A 36 18.95 6.87 3.42
C HIS A 36 20.13 7.62 2.78
N ALA A 37 20.13 7.85 1.47
CA ALA A 37 21.29 8.37 0.74
C ALA A 37 21.17 9.84 0.25
N GLU A 38 20.11 10.57 0.59
CA GLU A 38 19.93 11.97 0.16
C GLU A 38 19.46 12.82 1.36
N ILE A 39 20.07 13.93 1.79
CA ILE A 39 21.17 14.78 1.31
C ILE A 39 21.76 15.49 2.56
N ALA A 40 23.07 15.41 2.74
CA ALA A 40 23.83 16.40 3.49
C ALA A 40 24.22 17.56 2.55
N THR A 41 24.35 18.77 3.12
CA THR A 41 24.96 20.02 2.60
C THR A 41 24.04 21.09 1.98
N PRO A 42 24.45 22.38 1.96
CA PRO A 42 24.83 23.22 3.10
C PRO A 42 24.07 24.59 3.12
N VAL A 43 24.16 25.28 4.25
CA VAL A 43 23.59 26.62 4.52
C VAL A 43 24.25 27.70 3.65
N ALA A 44 23.44 28.51 2.95
CA ALA A 44 23.87 29.78 2.33
C ALA A 44 22.89 30.93 2.67
N LYS A 45 23.47 32.11 2.89
CA LYS A 45 22.95 33.37 3.47
C LYS A 45 21.67 33.97 2.82
N PRO A 46 20.96 34.86 3.54
CA PRO A 46 19.79 35.58 3.03
C PRO A 46 20.17 36.87 2.30
N THR A 47 19.39 37.28 1.30
CA THR A 47 19.38 38.65 0.77
C THR A 47 17.93 39.10 0.61
N GLN A 48 17.62 40.24 1.21
CA GLN A 48 16.29 40.86 1.30
C GLN A 48 15.97 41.79 0.12
N ALA A 49 14.66 41.83 -0.20
CA ALA A 49 13.82 42.94 -0.70
C ALA A 49 13.87 43.35 -2.19
N PRO A 50 12.85 44.07 -2.75
CA PRO A 50 11.49 44.45 -2.25
C PRO A 50 10.32 44.10 -3.23
N PRO A 51 9.04 44.45 -2.94
CA PRO A 51 7.86 43.87 -3.60
C PRO A 51 7.29 44.74 -4.75
N ALA A 52 6.63 44.11 -5.72
CA ALA A 52 5.82 44.82 -6.72
C ALA A 52 4.47 44.12 -6.97
N ARG A 53 3.41 44.88 -6.66
CA ARG A 53 2.00 44.65 -6.96
C ARG A 53 1.77 44.08 -8.37
N ARG A 54 0.98 43.02 -8.48
CA ARG A 54 0.05 42.81 -9.60
C ARG A 54 -1.29 42.33 -9.08
N GLN A 55 -2.30 43.20 -9.18
CA GLN A 55 -3.71 42.82 -9.18
C GLN A 55 -3.93 41.87 -10.37
N ILE A 56 -4.27 40.62 -10.07
CA ILE A 56 -4.91 39.75 -11.04
C ILE A 56 -6.38 39.67 -10.61
N SER A 57 -7.22 40.34 -11.39
CA SER A 57 -8.67 40.14 -11.37
C SER A 57 -8.93 38.69 -11.77
N VAL A 58 -9.23 37.84 -10.78
CA VAL A 58 -9.69 36.48 -11.04
C VAL A 58 -11.21 36.51 -10.99
N MET A 59 -11.79 36.42 -12.17
CA MET A 59 -13.20 36.13 -12.38
C MET A 59 -13.51 34.78 -11.71
N PRO A 60 -14.45 34.68 -10.75
CA PRO A 60 -14.76 33.41 -10.12
C PRO A 60 -15.46 32.50 -11.13
N ARG A 61 -14.73 31.52 -11.65
CA ARG A 61 -15.28 30.43 -12.46
C ARG A 61 -16.01 29.45 -11.55
N SER A 62 -17.28 29.25 -11.87
CA SER A 62 -18.14 28.12 -11.50
C SER A 62 -18.43 27.88 -10.02
N SER A 63 -19.66 28.21 -9.66
CA SER A 63 -20.47 27.61 -8.62
C SER A 63 -20.55 26.08 -8.78
N ALA A 64 -19.57 25.37 -8.21
CA ALA A 64 -19.80 23.99 -7.77
C ALA A 64 -20.80 24.07 -6.61
N SER A 65 -21.95 23.40 -6.73
CA SER A 65 -22.90 23.27 -5.63
C SER A 65 -22.17 22.63 -4.45
N LEU A 66 -21.89 23.41 -3.41
CA LEU A 66 -21.32 22.91 -2.16
C LEU A 66 -22.27 21.83 -1.63
N LYS A 67 -21.82 20.57 -1.62
CA LYS A 67 -22.57 19.51 -0.95
C LYS A 67 -22.45 19.79 0.55
N LEU A 68 -23.57 20.12 1.16
CA LEU A 68 -23.67 20.37 2.60
C LEU A 68 -24.16 19.09 3.28
N ASP A 69 -23.63 18.77 4.47
CA ASP A 69 -24.21 17.72 5.32
C ASP A 69 -25.53 18.19 5.97
N GLU A 70 -26.17 17.28 6.71
CA GLU A 70 -27.41 17.54 7.46
C GLU A 70 -27.27 18.69 8.48
N SER A 71 -26.05 18.96 8.93
CA SER A 71 -25.69 20.08 9.81
C SER A 71 -25.27 21.36 9.07
N LYS A 72 -25.46 21.41 7.74
CA LYS A 72 -25.05 22.52 6.85
C LYS A 72 -23.54 22.79 6.83
N ASN A 73 -22.72 21.86 7.30
CA ASN A 73 -21.29 21.95 7.11
C ASN A 73 -20.96 21.55 5.67
N VAL A 74 -19.93 22.16 5.11
CA VAL A 74 -19.34 21.70 3.86
C VAL A 74 -18.89 20.25 4.11
N TRP A 75 -19.43 19.30 3.34
CA TRP A 75 -18.91 17.94 3.38
C TRP A 75 -17.41 18.03 3.16
N PRO A 76 -16.56 17.41 4.01
CA PRO A 76 -15.16 17.30 3.64
C PRO A 76 -15.14 16.63 2.27
N ASP A 77 -14.58 17.33 1.28
CA ASP A 77 -14.41 16.76 -0.04
C ASP A 77 -13.75 15.39 0.16
N ALA A 78 -14.36 14.35 -0.42
CA ALA A 78 -13.78 13.02 -0.36
C ALA A 78 -12.32 13.16 -0.81
N PRO A 79 -11.34 12.67 -0.02
CA PRO A 79 -9.95 12.96 -0.28
C PRO A 79 -9.63 12.58 -1.73
N GLU A 80 -9.08 13.54 -2.47
CA GLU A 80 -8.89 13.40 -3.90
C GLU A 80 -8.11 12.12 -4.20
N VAL A 81 -8.66 11.27 -5.07
CA VAL A 81 -8.06 9.98 -5.39
C VAL A 81 -6.97 10.20 -6.44
N THR A 82 -5.77 10.49 -5.95
CA THR A 82 -4.60 10.76 -6.78
C THR A 82 -3.97 9.47 -7.31
N PRO A 83 -3.08 9.57 -8.31
CA PRO A 83 -2.30 8.42 -8.78
C PRO A 83 -1.50 7.70 -7.69
N THR A 84 -1.22 8.35 -6.55
CA THR A 84 -0.48 7.76 -5.42
C THR A 84 -1.37 7.28 -4.28
N SER A 85 -2.69 7.49 -4.34
CA SER A 85 -3.61 7.14 -3.25
C SER A 85 -3.64 5.64 -2.96
N LEU A 86 -3.58 4.79 -3.98
CA LEU A 86 -3.58 3.34 -3.81
C LEU A 86 -2.33 2.88 -3.03
N ARG A 87 -1.15 3.32 -3.47
CA ARG A 87 0.12 3.05 -2.77
C ARG A 87 0.11 3.54 -1.33
N ARG A 88 -0.41 4.76 -1.08
CA ARG A 88 -0.47 5.33 0.27
C ARG A 88 -1.35 4.48 1.19
N LEU A 89 -2.45 3.93 0.66
CA LEU A 89 -3.32 3.04 1.41
C LEU A 89 -2.59 1.74 1.79
N ASP A 90 -1.87 1.14 0.85
CA ASP A 90 -1.10 -0.09 1.09
C ASP A 90 -0.04 0.12 2.18
N ASP A 91 0.71 1.23 2.11
CA ASP A 91 1.70 1.61 3.13
C ASP A 91 1.04 1.80 4.52
N GLN A 92 -0.13 2.46 4.59
CA GLN A 92 -0.87 2.65 5.85
C GLN A 92 -1.32 1.33 6.48
N VAL A 93 -1.69 0.35 5.66
CA VAL A 93 -2.17 -0.94 6.16
C VAL A 93 -1.01 -1.74 6.74
N PHE A 94 0.14 -1.73 6.08
CA PHE A 94 1.36 -2.37 6.61
C PHE A 94 1.72 -1.79 8.00
N GLU A 95 1.74 -0.46 8.14
CA GLU A 95 1.99 0.20 9.42
C GLU A 95 0.98 -0.20 10.49
N ARG A 96 -0.31 -0.37 10.14
CA ARG A 96 -1.34 -0.83 11.08
C ARG A 96 -1.13 -2.28 11.54
N VAL A 97 -0.66 -3.17 10.67
CA VAL A 97 -0.29 -4.54 11.06
C VAL A 97 0.92 -4.51 12.00
N LEU A 98 1.93 -3.69 11.70
CA LEU A 98 3.14 -3.55 12.53
C LEU A 98 2.81 -2.98 13.91
N ALA A 99 1.98 -1.94 13.98
CA ALA A 99 1.51 -1.36 15.24
C ALA A 99 0.77 -2.41 16.08
N MET A 100 -0.11 -3.20 15.45
CA MET A 100 -0.82 -4.29 16.14
C MET A 100 0.13 -5.37 16.68
N ALA A 101 1.12 -5.78 15.89
CA ALA A 101 2.14 -6.71 16.37
C ALA A 101 2.96 -6.11 17.52
N THR A 102 3.22 -4.80 17.49
CA THR A 102 3.93 -4.07 18.56
C THR A 102 3.14 -4.12 19.87
N GLU A 103 1.83 -3.81 19.81
CA GLU A 103 0.91 -3.89 20.95
C GLU A 103 0.87 -5.30 21.56
N MET A 104 1.02 -6.33 20.72
CA MET A 104 1.02 -7.73 21.13
C MET A 104 2.41 -8.25 21.54
N GLN A 105 3.45 -7.42 21.54
CA GLN A 105 4.85 -7.82 21.81
C GLN A 105 5.37 -8.90 20.86
N LEU A 106 4.90 -8.87 19.61
CA LEU A 106 5.23 -9.81 18.55
C LEU A 106 6.19 -9.22 17.50
N THR A 107 6.84 -8.10 17.80
CA THR A 107 7.82 -7.43 16.92
C THR A 107 9.25 -7.87 17.19
N ASP A 108 10.06 -7.89 16.14
CA ASP A 108 11.50 -8.14 16.19
C ASP A 108 12.20 -7.22 15.18
N SER A 109 12.89 -6.20 15.68
CA SER A 109 13.57 -5.20 14.84
C SER A 109 14.79 -5.75 14.11
N ALA A 110 15.30 -6.93 14.49
CA ALA A 110 16.39 -7.57 13.76
C ALA A 110 15.90 -8.26 12.47
N ARG A 111 14.57 -8.41 12.31
CA ARG A 111 13.96 -9.07 11.16
C ARG A 111 13.47 -8.07 10.11
N LEU A 112 13.50 -8.51 8.86
CA LEU A 112 13.23 -7.67 7.68
C LEU A 112 11.86 -6.97 7.75
N LEU A 113 10.83 -7.68 8.21
CA LEU A 113 9.46 -7.16 8.26
C LEU A 113 9.11 -6.57 9.63
N GLY A 114 10.04 -6.56 10.58
CA GLY A 114 9.80 -6.06 11.94
C GLY A 114 8.92 -6.97 12.82
N PHE A 115 8.51 -8.14 12.32
CA PHE A 115 7.73 -9.13 13.07
C PHE A 115 8.65 -10.22 13.64
N SER A 116 8.27 -10.79 14.78
CA SER A 116 8.88 -12.00 15.32
C SER A 116 8.68 -13.19 14.37
N ALA A 117 9.55 -14.20 14.50
CA ALA A 117 9.47 -15.41 13.66
C ALA A 117 8.09 -16.09 13.70
N ARG A 118 7.44 -16.13 14.87
CA ARG A 118 6.12 -16.76 15.05
C ARG A 118 5.02 -15.96 14.34
N ALA A 119 5.05 -14.63 14.47
CA ALA A 119 4.10 -13.76 13.80
C ALA A 119 4.23 -13.84 12.28
N GLU A 120 5.46 -13.86 11.74
CA GLU A 120 5.68 -14.04 10.31
C GLU A 120 5.10 -15.35 9.79
N VAL A 121 5.32 -16.47 10.49
CA VAL A 121 4.76 -17.78 10.09
C VAL A 121 3.24 -17.76 10.05
N VAL A 122 2.60 -17.14 11.04
CA VAL A 122 1.14 -17.06 11.11
C VAL A 122 0.56 -16.16 10.03
N LEU A 123 1.14 -14.98 9.80
CA LEU A 123 0.71 -14.07 8.75
C LEU A 123 0.95 -14.66 7.36
N ASP A 124 2.08 -15.33 7.13
CA ASP A 124 2.37 -16.03 5.89
C ASP A 124 1.37 -17.19 5.63
N ALA A 125 1.06 -17.98 6.66
CA ALA A 125 0.06 -19.04 6.56
C ALA A 125 -1.34 -18.48 6.23
N MET A 126 -1.74 -17.38 6.88
CA MET A 126 -2.98 -16.67 6.56
C MET A 126 -3.01 -16.24 5.09
N MET A 127 -1.92 -15.62 4.61
CA MET A 127 -1.84 -15.11 3.25
C MET A 127 -1.79 -16.19 2.14
N LYS A 128 -1.69 -17.47 2.53
CA LYS A 128 -1.75 -18.65 1.65
C LYS A 128 -3.15 -19.28 1.57
N GLU A 129 -4.11 -18.79 2.34
CA GLU A 129 -5.49 -19.29 2.24
C GLU A 129 -6.16 -18.81 0.94
N PRO A 130 -7.06 -19.62 0.35
CA PRO A 130 -7.70 -19.29 -0.93
C PRO A 130 -8.31 -17.89 -0.98
N ARG A 131 -9.04 -17.47 0.06
CA ARG A 131 -9.66 -16.13 0.12
C ARG A 131 -8.63 -14.98 0.03
N PHE A 132 -7.47 -15.13 0.67
CA PHE A 132 -6.44 -14.09 0.67
C PHE A 132 -5.58 -14.14 -0.60
N ILE A 133 -5.46 -15.31 -1.24
CA ILE A 133 -4.90 -15.43 -2.59
C ILE A 133 -5.81 -14.73 -3.60
N GLU A 134 -7.12 -14.95 -3.56
CA GLU A 134 -8.11 -14.31 -4.43
C GLU A 134 -8.16 -12.79 -4.21
N MET A 135 -8.12 -12.36 -2.95
CA MET A 135 -8.02 -10.95 -2.58
C MET A 135 -6.74 -10.35 -3.17
N ARG A 136 -5.57 -10.99 -3.01
CA ARG A 136 -4.31 -10.52 -3.59
C ARG A 136 -4.37 -10.41 -5.11
N ALA A 137 -4.90 -11.42 -5.80
CA ALA A 137 -5.06 -11.38 -7.25
C ALA A 137 -6.00 -10.24 -7.70
N THR A 138 -7.04 -9.95 -6.90
CA THR A 138 -7.92 -8.80 -7.15
C THR A 138 -7.18 -7.48 -6.93
N MET A 139 -6.37 -7.42 -5.87
CA MET A 139 -5.54 -6.26 -5.55
C MET A 139 -4.48 -5.97 -6.63
N GLU A 140 -3.85 -6.99 -7.18
CA GLU A 140 -2.89 -6.88 -8.29
C GLU A 140 -3.56 -6.35 -9.56
N ARG A 141 -4.74 -6.89 -9.93
CA ARG A 141 -5.51 -6.39 -11.08
C ARG A 141 -5.92 -4.92 -10.91
N GLN A 142 -6.27 -4.51 -9.70
CA GLN A 142 -6.58 -3.11 -9.40
C GLN A 142 -5.35 -2.21 -9.59
N GLU A 143 -4.18 -2.66 -9.16
CA GLU A 143 -2.92 -1.93 -9.32
C GLU A 143 -2.53 -1.80 -10.79
N GLU A 144 -2.65 -2.87 -11.58
CA GLU A 144 -2.38 -2.86 -13.02
C GLU A 144 -3.29 -1.87 -13.77
N ARG A 145 -4.57 -1.79 -13.39
CA ARG A 145 -5.55 -0.87 -13.99
C ARG A 145 -5.46 0.55 -13.46
N TRP A 146 -4.82 0.77 -12.31
CA TRP A 146 -4.80 2.06 -11.63
C TRP A 146 -4.31 3.24 -12.50
N PRO A 147 -3.25 3.11 -13.33
CA PRO A 147 -2.78 4.21 -14.16
C PRO A 147 -3.80 4.65 -15.22
N SER A 148 -4.59 3.72 -15.76
CA SER A 148 -5.59 3.98 -16.79
C SER A 148 -6.99 4.25 -16.24
N ALA A 149 -7.23 3.97 -14.95
CA ALA A 149 -8.51 4.19 -14.30
C ALA A 149 -8.88 5.68 -14.24
N ASP A 150 -10.13 5.99 -14.56
CA ASP A 150 -10.70 7.32 -14.37
C ASP A 150 -11.02 7.61 -12.90
N THR A 151 -11.46 8.84 -12.59
CA THR A 151 -11.75 9.25 -11.21
C THR A 151 -12.85 8.41 -10.54
N ALA A 152 -13.86 7.97 -11.28
CA ALA A 152 -14.97 7.18 -10.74
C ALA A 152 -14.53 5.75 -10.45
N GLU A 153 -13.79 5.13 -11.37
CA GLU A 153 -13.18 3.81 -11.19
C GLU A 153 -12.20 3.82 -10.01
N ARG A 154 -11.34 4.83 -9.91
CA ARG A 154 -10.41 4.98 -8.79
C ARG A 154 -11.12 5.09 -7.44
N ALA A 155 -12.23 5.82 -7.37
CA ALA A 155 -13.02 5.91 -6.15
C ALA A 155 -13.61 4.55 -5.75
N GLN A 156 -14.16 3.79 -6.71
CA GLN A 156 -14.70 2.44 -6.45
C GLN A 156 -13.61 1.47 -5.99
N VAL A 157 -12.45 1.49 -6.65
CA VAL A 157 -11.29 0.67 -6.26
C VAL A 157 -10.84 1.01 -4.84
N MET A 158 -10.77 2.29 -4.46
CA MET A 158 -10.39 2.68 -3.10
C MET A 158 -11.34 2.17 -2.03
N VAL A 159 -12.66 2.16 -2.30
CA VAL A 159 -13.65 1.59 -1.37
C VAL A 159 -13.41 0.09 -1.22
N ALA A 160 -13.41 -0.65 -2.33
CA ALA A 160 -13.19 -2.10 -2.31
C ALA A 160 -11.85 -2.50 -1.68
N ARG A 161 -10.79 -1.71 -1.92
CA ARG A 161 -9.46 -1.93 -1.36
C ARG A 161 -9.45 -1.75 0.16
N ARG A 162 -10.16 -0.74 0.68
CA ARG A 162 -10.31 -0.50 2.12
C ARG A 162 -11.07 -1.64 2.78
N ASP A 163 -12.18 -2.07 2.20
CA ASP A 163 -12.99 -3.17 2.75
C ASP A 163 -12.16 -4.46 2.84
N GLY A 164 -11.40 -4.80 1.79
CA GLY A 164 -10.50 -5.95 1.81
C GLY A 164 -9.38 -5.82 2.85
N TYR A 165 -8.86 -4.61 3.06
CA TYR A 165 -7.86 -4.37 4.11
C TYR A 165 -8.42 -4.43 5.52
N ASP A 166 -9.65 -3.98 5.74
CA ASP A 166 -10.28 -4.11 7.05
C ASP A 166 -10.54 -5.59 7.40
N GLU A 167 -10.92 -6.42 6.42
CA GLU A 167 -10.98 -7.88 6.60
C GLU A 167 -9.60 -8.48 6.94
N LEU A 168 -8.56 -8.13 6.17
CA LEU A 168 -7.19 -8.58 6.42
C LEU A 168 -6.71 -8.20 7.83
N LEU A 169 -6.95 -6.96 8.25
CA LEU A 169 -6.56 -6.47 9.56
C LEU A 169 -7.33 -7.16 10.69
N ALA A 170 -8.63 -7.42 10.49
CA ALA A 170 -9.44 -8.16 11.47
C ALA A 170 -8.93 -9.58 11.65
N GLU A 171 -8.67 -10.30 10.55
CA GLU A 171 -8.16 -11.67 10.61
C GLU A 171 -6.75 -11.73 11.20
N ALA A 172 -5.84 -10.82 10.77
CA ALA A 172 -4.49 -10.73 11.31
C ALA A 172 -4.53 -10.54 12.83
N ARG A 173 -5.43 -9.69 13.33
CA ARG A 173 -5.61 -9.47 14.79
C ARG A 173 -5.97 -10.75 15.51
N VAL A 174 -6.96 -11.50 15.01
CA VAL A 174 -7.40 -12.75 15.63
C VAL A 174 -6.25 -13.76 15.70
N ARG A 175 -5.50 -13.90 14.61
CA ARG A 175 -4.42 -14.91 14.53
C ARG A 175 -3.20 -14.54 15.35
N LEU A 176 -2.80 -13.27 15.32
CA LEU A 176 -1.69 -12.79 16.14
C LEU A 176 -2.04 -12.87 17.63
N ALA A 177 -3.28 -12.57 18.02
CA ALA A 177 -3.74 -12.73 19.39
C ALA A 177 -3.70 -14.19 19.87
N ALA A 178 -3.90 -15.16 18.98
CA ALA A 178 -3.86 -16.59 19.31
C ALA A 178 -2.44 -17.14 19.58
N ILE A 179 -1.40 -16.41 19.19
CA ILE A 179 0.01 -16.82 19.39
C ILE A 179 0.75 -15.97 20.44
N ARG A 180 0.06 -15.00 21.04
CA ARG A 180 0.55 -14.26 22.20
C ARG A 180 0.57 -15.17 23.43
#